data_AF-A0A433BH61-F1
#
_entry.id   AF-A0A433BH61-F1
#
_cell.length_a   1.000
_cell.length_b   1.000
_cell.length_c   1.000
_cell.angle_alpha   90.00
_cell.angle_beta   90.00
_cell.angle_gamma   90.00
#
_symmetry.space_group_name_H-M   'P 1'
#
loop_
_entity.id
_entity.type
_entity.pdbx_description
1 polymer ?
#
loop_
_entity_poly.entity_id
_entity_poly.type
_entity_poly.pdbx_seq_one_letter_code
_entity_poly.pdbx_strand_id
1 'polypeptide(L)'
;MNLCLQAGTVILTLFYLGVVAKYFMPHAPHGVDAWMSTVLCGHLCLGMLYYMVFVRQFGAPRLTVWLYGGTALPFPLQLWWIWHEQAHQAMSLNSNLLLWGTLLGSVATWFLRIQDTRLRWIVRGLFTAQTLYLIVFVLPLLGVGQMTFWHLYPALLINLFGSVMQHVVLTRRDQLDRETRGLLEREVAASQLLLRAKHDQLAASTSFLGMLLHELKNPLASIRLAVMNMRRQGSDLPAAQLNHLARIQTAAQGMDTVLDRCRQVDRLESGAWTSNHTEADLLELAAQTVAAHPEGRRVALNAPPKLVAWVDVLCFQTVLGNLIDNALGYSPAESPIELQLQALSLPDQPGAAVRVSVCNAVGKAGLPDADRVFSKYYRAEGAHRRTGSGLGLYLVKSLLEREGGSISYRHEPRSGSTPLIHFEFSLPCR
;
A
#
# COMPACT_ATOMS: atom_id res chain seq x y z
N MET A 1 7.37 -26.80 -19.67
CA MET A 1 8.29 -27.84 -19.17
C MET A 1 7.60 -29.18 -18.92
N ASN A 2 6.57 -29.26 -18.07
CA ASN A 2 5.84 -30.52 -17.81
C ASN A 2 5.19 -31.14 -19.06
N LEU A 3 4.59 -30.33 -19.94
CA LEU A 3 3.97 -30.81 -21.18
C LEU A 3 5.00 -31.44 -22.15
N CYS A 4 6.18 -30.82 -22.27
CA CYS A 4 7.28 -31.34 -23.09
C CYS A 4 7.85 -32.64 -22.54
N LEU A 5 7.96 -32.76 -21.21
CA LEU A 5 8.37 -33.99 -20.54
C LEU A 5 7.39 -35.13 -20.79
N GLN A 6 6.07 -34.87 -20.63
CA GLN A 6 5.03 -35.89 -20.87
C GLN A 6 4.96 -36.32 -22.35
N ALA A 7 5.03 -35.37 -23.29
CA ALA A 7 5.11 -35.68 -24.72
C ALA A 7 6.35 -36.52 -25.05
N GLY A 8 7.51 -36.18 -24.45
CA GLY A 8 8.73 -36.96 -24.56
C GLY A 8 8.60 -38.38 -24.02
N THR A 9 7.91 -38.58 -22.89
CA THR A 9 7.67 -39.92 -22.31
C THR A 9 6.76 -40.77 -23.20
N VAL A 10 5.73 -40.18 -23.82
CA VAL A 10 4.84 -40.88 -24.75
C VAL A 10 5.61 -41.33 -25.99
N ILE A 11 6.43 -40.44 -26.57
CA ILE A 11 7.28 -40.75 -27.71
C ILE A 11 8.25 -41.89 -27.35
N LEU A 12 8.96 -41.77 -26.23
CA LEU A 12 9.87 -42.80 -25.72
C LEU A 12 9.19 -44.17 -25.57
N THR A 13 7.95 -44.19 -25.05
CA THR A 13 7.18 -45.43 -24.85
C THR A 13 6.82 -46.10 -26.18
N LEU A 14 6.46 -45.32 -27.21
CA LEU A 14 6.17 -45.83 -28.56
C LEU A 14 7.41 -46.43 -29.23
N PHE A 15 8.59 -45.83 -28.99
CA PHE A 15 9.88 -46.39 -29.44
C PHE A 15 10.22 -47.68 -28.68
N TYR A 16 10.05 -47.70 -27.36
CA TYR A 16 10.36 -48.86 -26.51
C TYR A 16 9.50 -50.09 -26.84
N LEU A 17 8.24 -49.87 -27.23
CA LEU A 17 7.31 -50.93 -27.67
C LEU A 17 7.60 -51.44 -29.10
N GLY A 18 8.60 -50.90 -29.79
CA GLY A 18 8.96 -51.29 -31.16
C GLY A 18 7.95 -50.86 -32.23
N VAL A 19 6.97 -50.02 -31.87
CA VAL A 19 5.90 -49.58 -32.79
C VAL A 19 6.49 -48.76 -33.93
N VAL A 20 7.46 -47.89 -33.64
CA VAL A 20 8.11 -47.05 -34.64
C VAL A 20 8.93 -47.89 -35.63
N ALA A 21 9.69 -48.86 -35.12
CA ALA A 21 10.46 -49.81 -35.94
C ALA A 21 9.57 -50.60 -36.91
N LYS A 22 8.41 -51.05 -36.41
CA LYS A 22 7.48 -51.91 -37.17
C LYS A 22 6.65 -51.15 -38.21
N TYR A 23 6.21 -49.92 -37.92
CA TYR A 23 5.24 -49.21 -38.76
C TYR A 23 5.80 -47.99 -39.51
N PHE A 24 6.86 -47.34 -39.02
CA PHE A 24 7.35 -46.09 -39.62
C PHE A 24 8.65 -46.26 -40.42
N MET A 25 9.50 -47.24 -40.10
CA MET A 25 10.78 -47.46 -40.79
C MET A 25 11.11 -48.95 -40.99
N PRO A 26 10.25 -49.72 -41.71
CA PRO A 26 10.41 -51.17 -41.85
C PRO A 26 11.64 -51.61 -42.68
N HIS A 27 12.25 -50.69 -43.45
CA HIS A 27 13.35 -51.00 -44.38
C HIS A 27 14.71 -50.34 -44.01
N ALA A 28 14.80 -49.65 -42.88
CA ALA A 28 16.00 -48.91 -42.46
C ALA A 28 16.42 -49.27 -41.02
N PRO A 29 16.89 -50.51 -40.78
CA PRO A 29 17.18 -51.01 -39.43
C PRO A 29 18.25 -50.18 -38.69
N HIS A 30 19.27 -49.69 -39.39
CA HIS A 30 20.31 -48.82 -38.80
C HIS A 30 19.76 -47.45 -38.38
N GLY A 31 18.85 -46.88 -39.16
CA GLY A 31 18.21 -45.60 -38.82
C GLY A 31 17.32 -45.73 -37.58
N VAL A 32 16.57 -46.83 -37.47
CA VAL A 32 15.72 -47.13 -36.31
C VAL A 32 16.56 -47.29 -35.04
N ASP A 33 17.67 -48.03 -35.11
CA ASP A 33 18.54 -48.25 -33.96
C ASP A 33 19.23 -46.95 -33.50
N ALA A 34 19.69 -46.12 -34.45
CA ALA A 34 20.26 -44.81 -34.13
C ALA A 34 19.23 -43.86 -33.48
N TRP A 35 17.98 -43.87 -33.96
CA TRP A 35 16.90 -43.09 -33.36
C TRP A 35 16.51 -43.58 -31.97
N MET A 36 16.31 -44.90 -31.81
CA MET A 36 16.00 -45.51 -30.52
C MET A 36 17.10 -45.21 -29.50
N SER A 37 18.35 -45.33 -29.93
CA SER A 37 19.53 -45.03 -29.13
C SER A 37 19.60 -43.56 -28.71
N THR A 38 19.33 -42.64 -29.65
CA THR A 38 19.28 -41.20 -29.40
C THR A 38 18.22 -40.84 -28.37
N VAL A 39 17.03 -41.43 -28.49
CA VAL A 39 15.91 -41.20 -27.59
C VAL A 39 16.20 -41.75 -26.18
N LEU A 40 16.83 -42.92 -26.08
CA LEU A 40 17.18 -43.53 -24.78
C LEU A 40 18.25 -42.72 -24.03
N CYS A 41 19.32 -42.30 -24.71
CA CYS A 41 20.34 -41.43 -24.13
C CYS A 41 19.78 -40.04 -23.77
N GLY A 42 18.90 -39.50 -24.62
CA GLY A 42 18.25 -38.21 -24.39
C GLY A 42 17.34 -38.22 -23.16
N HIS A 43 16.61 -39.31 -22.93
CA HIS A 43 15.79 -39.48 -21.74
C HIS A 43 16.63 -39.47 -20.45
N LEU A 44 17.76 -40.18 -20.43
CA LEU A 44 18.67 -40.18 -19.28
C LEU A 44 19.22 -38.78 -19.00
N CYS A 45 19.68 -38.08 -20.04
CA CYS A 45 20.20 -36.72 -19.94
C CYS A 45 19.14 -35.74 -19.37
N LEU A 46 17.90 -35.78 -19.88
CA LEU A 46 16.79 -34.99 -19.35
C LEU A 46 16.48 -35.31 -17.89
N GLY A 47 16.49 -36.60 -17.52
CA GLY A 47 16.33 -37.04 -16.13
C GLY A 47 17.43 -36.49 -15.21
N MET A 48 18.69 -36.48 -15.67
CA MET A 48 19.80 -35.92 -14.92
C MET A 48 19.65 -34.40 -14.73
N LEU A 49 19.29 -33.67 -15.78
CA LEU A 49 19.06 -32.22 -15.71
C LEU A 49 17.90 -31.87 -14.77
N TYR A 50 16.80 -32.62 -14.84
CA TYR A 50 15.67 -32.46 -13.91
C TYR A 50 16.12 -32.65 -12.46
N TYR A 51 16.89 -33.71 -12.19
CA TYR A 51 17.36 -33.99 -10.84
C TYR A 51 18.36 -32.94 -10.32
N MET A 52 19.21 -32.39 -11.19
CA MET A 52 20.07 -31.26 -10.85
C MET A 52 19.25 -30.05 -10.39
N VAL A 53 18.18 -29.72 -11.10
CA VAL A 53 17.25 -28.65 -10.72
C VAL A 53 16.56 -28.96 -9.39
N PHE A 54 16.10 -30.20 -9.19
CA PHE A 54 15.47 -30.66 -7.95
C PHE A 54 16.39 -30.49 -6.74
N VAL A 55 17.61 -31.03 -6.80
CA VAL A 55 18.59 -30.98 -5.70
C VAL A 55 18.98 -29.52 -5.38
N ARG A 56 19.07 -28.66 -6.40
CA ARG A 56 19.29 -27.21 -6.21
C ARG A 56 18.13 -26.53 -5.49
N GLN A 57 16.89 -26.90 -5.80
CA GLN A 57 15.69 -26.32 -5.18
C GLN A 57 15.59 -26.66 -3.68
N PHE A 58 16.09 -27.83 -3.28
CA PHE A 58 16.15 -28.27 -1.88
C PHE A 58 17.45 -27.88 -1.16
N GLY A 59 18.18 -26.89 -1.69
CA GLY A 59 19.29 -26.24 -0.99
C GLY A 59 20.52 -27.11 -0.79
N ALA A 60 20.77 -28.06 -1.69
CA ALA A 60 21.97 -28.88 -1.62
C ALA A 60 23.27 -28.07 -1.82
N PRO A 61 24.42 -28.58 -1.34
CA PRO A 61 25.72 -27.96 -1.57
C PRO A 61 26.03 -27.77 -3.06
N ARG A 62 26.69 -26.65 -3.40
CA ARG A 62 27.09 -26.34 -4.79
C ARG A 62 27.93 -27.45 -5.42
N LEU A 63 28.81 -28.09 -4.63
CA LEU A 63 29.63 -29.21 -5.08
C LEU A 63 28.76 -30.40 -5.54
N THR A 64 27.74 -30.76 -4.77
CA THR A 64 26.82 -31.86 -5.11
C THR A 64 26.05 -31.59 -6.41
N VAL A 65 25.57 -30.35 -6.58
CA VAL A 65 24.89 -29.92 -7.81
C VAL A 65 25.83 -29.97 -9.02
N TRP A 66 27.09 -29.55 -8.85
CA TRP A 66 28.08 -29.56 -9.91
C TRP A 66 28.52 -30.98 -10.30
N LEU A 67 28.81 -31.84 -9.31
CA LEU A 67 29.15 -33.24 -9.53
C LEU A 67 28.03 -33.99 -10.27
N TYR A 68 26.78 -33.76 -9.88
CA TYR A 68 25.63 -34.38 -10.54
C TYR A 68 25.38 -33.78 -11.93
N GLY A 69 25.49 -32.46 -12.11
CA GLY A 69 25.40 -31.82 -13.42
C GLY A 69 26.46 -32.34 -14.41
N GLY A 70 27.64 -32.70 -13.90
CA GLY A 70 28.73 -33.31 -14.67
C GLY A 70 28.34 -34.62 -15.36
N THR A 71 27.39 -35.39 -14.82
CA THR A 71 26.98 -36.66 -15.45
C THR A 71 26.20 -36.47 -16.75
N ALA A 72 25.66 -35.28 -17.00
CA ALA A 72 24.96 -34.95 -18.26
C ALA A 72 25.91 -34.48 -19.38
N LEU A 73 27.15 -34.09 -19.05
CA LEU A 73 28.13 -33.58 -20.02
C LEU A 73 28.49 -34.55 -21.15
N PRO A 74 28.54 -35.88 -20.96
CA PRO A 74 28.92 -36.80 -22.04
C PRO A 74 27.84 -37.00 -23.12
N PHE A 75 26.64 -36.43 -22.95
CA PHE A 75 25.52 -36.64 -23.88
C PHE A 75 25.82 -36.26 -25.35
N PRO A 76 26.47 -35.11 -25.67
CA PRO A 76 26.84 -34.79 -27.05
C PRO A 76 27.80 -35.81 -27.67
N LEU A 77 28.70 -36.39 -26.87
CA LEU A 77 29.61 -37.45 -27.31
C LEU A 77 28.83 -38.74 -27.64
N GLN A 78 27.82 -39.09 -26.81
CA GLN A 78 26.95 -40.22 -27.10
C GLN A 78 26.17 -40.03 -28.41
N LEU A 79 25.64 -38.82 -28.66
CA LEU A 79 24.99 -38.51 -29.94
C LEU A 79 25.97 -38.69 -31.10
N TRP A 80 27.18 -38.15 -30.98
CA TRP A 80 28.18 -38.29 -32.02
C TRP A 80 28.48 -39.77 -32.35
N TRP A 81 28.68 -40.62 -31.34
CA TRP A 81 28.89 -42.06 -31.53
C TRP A 81 27.69 -42.79 -32.15
N ILE A 82 26.47 -42.45 -31.73
CA ILE A 82 25.25 -43.10 -32.26
C ILE A 82 25.12 -42.87 -33.77
N TRP A 83 25.38 -41.64 -34.23
CA TRP A 83 25.25 -41.28 -35.65
C TRP A 83 26.47 -41.65 -36.52
N HIS A 84 27.56 -42.13 -35.90
CA HIS A 84 28.74 -42.69 -36.60
C HIS A 84 28.83 -44.22 -36.46
N GLU A 85 27.68 -44.90 -36.34
CA GLU A 85 27.58 -46.37 -36.27
C GLU A 85 28.29 -47.02 -35.05
N GLN A 86 28.58 -46.25 -34.01
CA GLN A 86 29.19 -46.73 -32.75
C GLN A 86 28.18 -46.77 -31.60
N ALA A 87 26.92 -47.16 -31.90
CA ALA A 87 25.83 -47.17 -30.93
C ALA A 87 26.12 -48.03 -29.68
N HIS A 88 26.83 -49.15 -29.84
CA HIS A 88 27.22 -50.00 -28.72
C HIS A 88 28.09 -49.26 -27.68
N GLN A 89 29.05 -48.44 -28.12
CA GLN A 89 29.90 -47.65 -27.22
C GLN A 89 29.09 -46.58 -26.49
N ALA A 90 28.19 -45.90 -27.20
CA ALA A 90 27.28 -44.93 -26.60
C ALA A 90 26.37 -45.57 -25.54
N MET A 91 25.86 -46.78 -25.79
CA MET A 91 25.01 -47.52 -24.84
C MET A 91 25.74 -48.04 -23.62
N SER A 92 26.99 -48.49 -23.78
CA SER A 92 27.85 -48.86 -22.66
C SER A 92 28.13 -47.65 -21.77
N LEU A 93 28.47 -46.49 -22.36
CA LEU A 93 28.63 -45.25 -21.61
C LEU A 93 27.32 -44.83 -20.93
N ASN A 94 26.18 -44.94 -21.62
CA ASN A 94 24.86 -44.59 -21.07
C ASN A 94 24.50 -45.42 -19.83
N SER A 95 24.78 -46.72 -19.88
CA SER A 95 24.54 -47.65 -18.77
C SER A 95 25.42 -47.33 -17.55
N ASN A 96 26.69 -46.99 -17.77
CA ASN A 96 27.59 -46.53 -16.71
C ASN A 96 27.12 -45.20 -16.10
N LEU A 97 26.70 -44.24 -16.93
CA LEU A 97 26.19 -42.95 -16.46
C LEU A 97 24.90 -43.10 -15.66
N LEU A 98 24.02 -44.04 -16.02
CA LEU A 98 22.83 -44.37 -15.24
C LEU A 98 23.20 -44.86 -13.83
N LEU A 99 24.18 -45.77 -13.72
CA LEU A 99 24.64 -46.30 -12.43
C LEU A 99 25.26 -45.19 -11.56
N TRP A 100 26.24 -44.46 -12.11
CA TRP A 100 26.93 -43.39 -11.38
C TRP A 100 26.00 -42.24 -11.02
N GLY A 101 25.11 -41.83 -11.93
CA GLY A 101 24.10 -40.81 -11.67
C GLY A 101 23.18 -41.21 -10.52
N THR A 102 22.72 -42.46 -10.48
CA THR A 102 21.86 -42.95 -9.40
C THR A 102 22.57 -42.96 -8.05
N LEU A 103 23.83 -43.43 -8.00
CA LEU A 103 24.63 -43.45 -6.78
C LEU A 103 24.90 -42.04 -6.25
N LEU A 104 25.32 -41.12 -7.13
CA LEU A 104 25.53 -39.72 -6.80
C LEU A 104 24.24 -39.05 -6.32
N GLY A 105 23.11 -39.36 -6.95
CA GLY A 105 21.79 -38.87 -6.54
C GLY A 105 21.40 -39.34 -5.15
N SER A 106 21.59 -40.63 -4.86
CA SER A 106 21.35 -41.18 -3.52
C SER A 106 22.14 -40.42 -2.45
N VAL A 107 23.44 -40.22 -2.67
CA VAL A 107 24.30 -39.45 -1.77
C VAL A 107 23.83 -38.00 -1.66
N ALA A 108 23.43 -37.37 -2.76
CA ALA A 108 22.92 -36.00 -2.79
C ALA A 108 21.68 -35.83 -1.89
N THR A 109 20.80 -36.83 -1.81
CA THR A 109 19.59 -36.75 -0.97
C THR A 109 19.88 -36.58 0.52
N TRP A 110 21.03 -37.05 0.99
CA TRP A 110 21.43 -36.90 2.39
C TRP A 110 21.78 -35.47 2.75
N PHE A 111 22.23 -34.69 1.78
CA PHE A 111 22.62 -33.28 1.95
C PHE A 111 21.47 -32.28 1.69
N LEU A 112 20.27 -32.76 1.34
CA LEU A 112 19.11 -31.90 1.12
C LEU A 112 18.64 -31.23 2.43
N ARG A 113 18.38 -29.93 2.36
CA ARG A 113 17.91 -29.12 3.49
C ARG A 113 16.39 -29.05 3.51
N ILE A 114 15.74 -30.17 3.81
CA ILE A 114 14.28 -30.27 3.89
C ILE A 114 13.85 -29.97 5.33
N GLN A 115 13.16 -28.85 5.59
CA GLN A 115 12.76 -28.47 6.97
C GLN A 115 11.86 -29.52 7.65
N ASP A 116 10.93 -30.10 6.89
CA ASP A 116 10.02 -31.13 7.40
C ASP A 116 10.72 -32.49 7.60
N THR A 117 10.75 -32.96 8.84
CA THR A 117 11.39 -34.21 9.24
C THR A 117 10.77 -35.44 8.58
N ARG A 118 9.43 -35.52 8.45
CA ARG A 118 8.76 -36.69 7.83
C ARG A 118 9.04 -36.74 6.34
N LEU A 119 8.91 -35.60 5.66
CA LEU A 119 9.24 -35.49 4.24
C LEU A 119 10.70 -35.86 3.98
N ARG A 120 11.62 -35.39 4.82
CA ARG A 120 13.06 -35.70 4.70
C ARG A 120 13.32 -37.20 4.73
N TRP A 121 12.69 -37.94 5.64
CA TRP A 121 12.82 -39.39 5.72
C TRP A 121 12.14 -40.13 4.57
N ILE A 122 10.96 -39.67 4.12
CA ILE A 122 10.29 -40.24 2.95
C ILE A 122 11.16 -40.09 1.70
N VAL A 123 11.71 -38.90 1.45
CA VAL A 123 12.57 -38.63 0.29
C VAL A 123 13.81 -39.51 0.33
N ARG A 124 14.51 -39.57 1.48
CA ARG A 124 15.69 -40.42 1.65
C ARG A 124 15.37 -41.92 1.47
N GLY A 125 14.27 -42.39 2.06
CA GLY A 125 13.82 -43.77 1.94
C GLY A 125 13.49 -44.15 0.51
N LEU A 126 12.78 -43.28 -0.22
CA LEU A 126 12.41 -43.53 -1.61
C LEU A 126 13.62 -43.57 -2.53
N PHE A 127 14.56 -42.61 -2.39
CA PHE A 127 15.76 -42.57 -3.20
C PHE A 127 16.71 -43.74 -2.90
N THR A 128 16.86 -44.12 -1.64
CA THR A 128 17.67 -45.29 -1.26
C THR A 128 17.07 -46.57 -1.82
N ALA A 129 15.75 -46.77 -1.71
CA ALA A 129 15.05 -47.90 -2.33
C ALA A 129 15.22 -47.93 -3.86
N GLN A 130 15.04 -46.79 -4.53
CA GLN A 130 15.26 -46.67 -5.97
C GLN A 130 16.71 -47.01 -6.37
N THR A 131 17.69 -46.56 -5.58
CA THR A 131 19.11 -46.83 -5.83
C THR A 131 19.43 -48.32 -5.68
N LEU A 132 18.96 -48.95 -4.61
CA LEU A 132 19.15 -50.39 -4.39
C LEU A 132 18.51 -51.20 -5.52
N TYR A 133 17.30 -50.83 -5.95
CA TYR A 133 16.64 -51.45 -7.10
C TYR A 133 17.47 -51.32 -8.38
N LEU A 134 17.97 -50.13 -8.69
CA LEU A 134 18.77 -49.90 -9.89
C LEU A 134 20.11 -50.65 -9.87
N ILE A 135 20.75 -50.78 -8.71
CA ILE A 135 21.96 -51.62 -8.57
C ILE A 135 21.64 -53.07 -8.95
N VAL A 136 20.59 -53.65 -8.37
CA VAL A 136 20.16 -55.03 -8.66
C VAL A 136 19.85 -55.21 -10.14
N PHE A 137 19.24 -54.20 -10.77
CA PHE A 137 18.87 -54.21 -12.17
C PHE A 137 20.08 -54.08 -13.13
N VAL A 138 21.09 -53.28 -12.77
CA VAL A 138 22.26 -53.02 -13.63
C VAL A 138 23.31 -54.14 -13.50
N LEU A 139 23.35 -54.89 -12.39
CA LEU A 139 24.35 -55.95 -12.17
C LEU A 139 24.39 -57.01 -13.30
N PRO A 140 23.26 -57.57 -13.79
CA PRO A 140 23.29 -58.51 -14.90
C PRO A 140 23.73 -57.91 -16.23
N LEU A 141 23.49 -56.60 -16.45
CA LEU A 141 23.99 -55.88 -17.64
C LEU A 141 25.52 -55.74 -17.62
N LEU A 142 26.13 -55.75 -16.45
CA LEU A 142 27.59 -55.74 -16.27
C LEU A 142 28.21 -57.15 -16.27
N GLY A 143 27.42 -58.19 -16.58
CA GLY A 143 27.87 -59.58 -16.62
C GLY A 143 27.86 -60.28 -15.26
N VAL A 144 27.22 -59.69 -14.23
CA VAL A 144 27.11 -60.27 -12.89
C VAL A 144 25.68 -60.78 -12.66
N GLY A 145 25.49 -62.10 -12.68
CA GLY A 145 24.20 -62.75 -12.47
C GLY A 145 23.45 -63.10 -13.75
N GLN A 146 22.22 -63.61 -13.62
CA GLN A 146 21.39 -63.99 -14.76
C GLN A 146 20.32 -62.92 -15.05
N MET A 147 20.17 -62.59 -16.33
CA MET A 147 19.05 -61.79 -16.80
C MET A 147 17.73 -62.54 -16.60
N THR A 148 16.80 -61.94 -15.87
CA THR A 148 15.44 -62.45 -15.68
C THR A 148 14.42 -61.58 -16.43
N PHE A 149 13.20 -62.08 -16.61
CA PHE A 149 12.11 -61.35 -17.28
C PHE A 149 11.85 -59.95 -16.69
N TRP A 150 12.05 -59.76 -15.38
CA TRP A 150 11.92 -58.45 -14.72
C TRP A 150 12.91 -57.40 -15.24
N HIS A 151 14.02 -57.83 -15.83
CA HIS A 151 15.01 -56.95 -16.46
C HIS A 151 14.52 -56.34 -17.79
N LEU A 152 13.34 -56.72 -18.28
CA LEU A 152 12.72 -56.09 -19.46
C LEU A 152 11.89 -54.85 -19.11
N TYR A 153 11.62 -54.58 -17.83
CA TYR A 153 10.72 -53.49 -17.40
C TYR A 153 11.31 -52.53 -16.35
N PRO A 154 12.55 -52.03 -16.49
CA PRO A 154 13.16 -51.11 -15.52
C PRO A 154 12.35 -49.84 -15.31
N ALA A 155 11.79 -49.34 -16.42
CA ALA A 155 11.11 -48.06 -16.48
C ALA A 155 9.85 -48.02 -15.60
N LEU A 156 9.16 -49.14 -15.38
CA LEU A 156 7.92 -49.16 -14.59
C LEU A 156 8.16 -48.74 -13.14
N LEU A 157 9.14 -49.35 -12.47
CA LEU A 157 9.45 -49.05 -11.07
C LEU A 157 10.10 -47.67 -10.92
N ILE A 158 10.98 -47.28 -11.84
CA ILE A 158 11.59 -45.94 -11.85
C ILE A 158 10.52 -44.85 -11.98
N ASN A 159 9.56 -45.04 -12.89
CA ASN A 159 8.46 -44.10 -13.08
C ASN A 159 7.52 -44.07 -11.86
N LEU A 160 7.28 -45.21 -11.21
CA LEU A 160 6.51 -45.27 -9.97
C LEU A 160 7.17 -44.45 -8.85
N PHE A 161 8.48 -44.64 -8.62
CA PHE A 161 9.24 -43.86 -7.65
C PHE A 161 9.22 -42.37 -7.96
N GLY A 162 9.43 -41.99 -9.24
CA GLY A 162 9.34 -40.61 -9.69
C GLY A 162 7.95 -39.99 -9.45
N SER A 163 6.88 -40.73 -9.74
CA SER A 163 5.50 -40.27 -9.53
C SER A 163 5.17 -40.05 -8.06
N VAL A 164 5.54 -40.99 -7.18
CA VAL A 164 5.34 -40.87 -5.73
C VAL A 164 6.11 -39.67 -5.16
N MET A 165 7.36 -39.50 -5.57
CA MET A 165 8.19 -38.35 -5.17
C MET A 165 7.53 -37.03 -5.59
N GLN A 166 7.09 -36.93 -6.84
CA GLN A 166 6.46 -35.72 -7.37
C GLN A 166 5.15 -35.41 -6.66
N HIS A 167 4.32 -36.42 -6.37
CA HIS A 167 3.08 -36.23 -5.60
C HIS A 167 3.38 -35.66 -4.21
N VAL A 168 4.31 -36.27 -3.48
CA VAL A 168 4.69 -35.85 -2.13
C VAL A 168 5.19 -34.40 -2.09
N VAL A 169 6.03 -34.00 -3.06
CA VAL A 169 6.56 -32.62 -3.17
C VAL A 169 5.44 -31.62 -3.48
N LEU A 170 4.56 -31.95 -4.43
CA LEU A 170 3.44 -31.08 -4.80
C LEU A 170 2.46 -30.91 -3.64
N THR A 171 2.08 -32.00 -2.97
CA THR A 171 1.18 -31.94 -1.81
C THR A 171 1.78 -31.11 -0.68
N ARG A 172 3.09 -31.21 -0.44
CA ARG A 172 3.72 -30.41 0.61
C ARG A 172 3.78 -28.93 0.26
N ARG A 173 4.10 -28.60 -1.00
CA ARG A 173 4.05 -27.22 -1.49
C ARG A 173 2.66 -26.62 -1.27
N ASP A 174 1.62 -27.34 -1.67
CA ASP A 174 0.24 -26.88 -1.50
C ASP A 174 -0.14 -26.66 -0.03
N GLN A 175 0.36 -27.50 0.89
CA GLN A 175 0.14 -27.30 2.32
C GLN A 175 0.80 -26.03 2.86
N LEU A 176 2.07 -25.79 2.51
CA LEU A 176 2.80 -24.59 2.93
C LEU A 176 2.16 -23.31 2.35
N ASP A 177 1.73 -23.36 1.09
CA ASP A 177 1.03 -22.26 0.45
C ASP A 177 -0.31 -21.96 1.16
N ARG A 178 -1.03 -22.99 1.62
CA ARG A 178 -2.28 -22.83 2.41
C ARG A 178 -2.04 -22.25 3.79
N GLU A 179 -1.01 -22.72 4.51
CA GLU A 179 -0.65 -22.19 5.84
C GLU A 179 -0.29 -20.70 5.76
N THR A 180 0.53 -20.34 4.77
CA THR A 180 0.94 -18.95 4.55
C THR A 180 -0.25 -18.06 4.20
N ARG A 181 -1.16 -18.52 3.33
CA ARG A 181 -2.39 -17.80 3.00
C ARG A 181 -3.30 -17.63 4.21
N GLY A 182 -3.48 -18.66 5.02
CA GLY A 182 -4.31 -18.58 6.22
C GLY A 182 -3.80 -17.60 7.27
N LEU A 183 -2.48 -17.45 7.41
CA LEU A 183 -1.88 -16.44 8.29
C LEU A 183 -2.13 -15.02 7.77
N LEU A 184 -1.90 -14.80 6.47
CA LEU A 184 -2.14 -13.50 5.83
C LEU A 184 -3.62 -13.09 5.91
N GLU A 185 -4.54 -14.02 5.66
CA GLU A 185 -5.99 -13.76 5.77
C GLU A 185 -6.39 -13.34 7.19
N ARG A 186 -5.82 -13.98 8.22
CA ARG A 186 -6.06 -13.60 9.62
C ARG A 186 -5.50 -12.22 9.95
N GLU A 187 -4.31 -11.90 9.46
CA GLU A 187 -3.68 -10.58 9.67
C GLU A 187 -4.49 -9.47 8.98
N VAL A 188 -4.93 -9.69 7.75
CA VAL A 188 -5.80 -8.76 7.02
C VAL A 188 -7.14 -8.58 7.76
N ALA A 189 -7.78 -9.67 8.20
CA ALA A 189 -9.03 -9.59 8.94
C ALA A 189 -8.88 -8.83 10.27
N ALA A 190 -7.81 -9.07 11.02
CA ALA A 190 -7.51 -8.35 12.26
C ALA A 190 -7.29 -6.85 12.02
N SER A 191 -6.52 -6.50 10.98
CA SER A 191 -6.28 -5.11 10.58
C SER A 191 -7.59 -4.39 10.19
N GLN A 192 -8.45 -5.05 9.43
CA GLN A 192 -9.75 -4.51 9.03
C GLN A 192 -10.67 -4.25 10.23
N LEU A 193 -10.72 -5.16 11.21
CA LEU A 193 -11.50 -4.96 12.43
C LEU A 193 -11.02 -3.76 13.24
N LEU A 194 -9.69 -3.59 13.35
CA LEU A 194 -9.09 -2.47 14.09
C LEU A 194 -9.40 -1.13 13.41
N LEU A 195 -9.32 -1.07 12.07
CA LEU A 195 -9.67 0.12 11.30
C LEU A 195 -11.15 0.49 11.46
N ARG A 196 -12.05 -0.49 11.39
CA ARG A 196 -13.49 -0.27 11.61
C ARG A 196 -13.77 0.29 13.01
N ALA A 197 -13.20 -0.34 14.05
CA ALA A 197 -13.37 0.13 15.42
C ALA A 197 -12.90 1.59 15.61
N LYS A 198 -11.77 1.97 14.99
CA LYS A 198 -11.31 3.38 15.00
C LYS A 198 -12.28 4.31 14.29
N HIS A 199 -12.80 3.90 13.14
CA HIS A 199 -13.74 4.71 12.37
C HIS A 199 -15.05 4.92 13.15
N ASP A 200 -15.58 3.87 13.76
CA ASP A 200 -16.79 3.93 14.59
C ASP A 200 -16.59 4.83 15.81
N GLN A 201 -15.41 4.77 16.45
CA GLN A 201 -15.06 5.66 17.56
C GLN A 201 -15.04 7.14 17.15
N LEU A 202 -14.48 7.45 15.97
CA LEU A 202 -14.46 8.81 15.43
C LEU A 202 -15.88 9.28 15.10
N ALA A 203 -16.68 8.45 14.42
CA ALA A 203 -18.06 8.75 14.05
C ALA A 203 -18.97 8.97 15.28
N ALA A 204 -18.78 8.18 16.34
CA ALA A 204 -19.49 8.39 17.60
C ALA A 204 -19.12 9.72 18.26
N SER A 205 -17.83 10.10 18.23
CA SER A 205 -17.36 11.36 18.78
C SER A 205 -17.92 12.58 18.03
N THR A 206 -18.05 12.51 16.70
CA THR A 206 -18.61 13.62 15.89
C THR A 206 -20.11 13.75 16.12
N SER A 207 -20.85 12.65 16.11
CA SER A 207 -22.30 12.64 16.39
C SER A 207 -22.63 13.17 17.79
N PHE A 208 -21.86 12.76 18.80
CA PHE A 208 -22.02 13.27 20.17
C PHE A 208 -21.80 14.78 20.25
N LEU A 209 -20.79 15.29 19.53
CA LEU A 209 -20.55 16.73 19.47
C LEU A 209 -21.73 17.45 18.80
N GLY A 210 -22.22 16.95 17.66
CA GLY A 210 -23.38 17.48 16.95
C GLY A 210 -24.61 17.63 17.85
N MET A 211 -24.91 16.59 18.64
CA MET A 211 -26.01 16.58 19.59
C MET A 211 -25.81 17.62 20.71
N LEU A 212 -24.63 17.66 21.34
CA LEU A 212 -24.32 18.64 22.39
C LEU A 212 -24.50 20.09 21.90
N LEU A 213 -24.14 20.38 20.66
CA LEU A 213 -24.28 21.71 20.09
C LEU A 213 -25.75 22.11 19.88
N HIS A 214 -26.59 21.16 19.49
CA HIS A 214 -28.03 21.40 19.35
C HIS A 214 -28.67 21.67 20.71
N GLU A 215 -28.33 20.88 21.72
CA GLU A 215 -28.83 21.02 23.09
C GLU A 215 -28.35 22.31 23.78
N LEU A 216 -27.16 22.81 23.45
CA LEU A 216 -26.63 24.07 23.99
C LEU A 216 -27.26 25.32 23.35
N LYS A 217 -27.79 25.24 22.12
CA LYS A 217 -28.41 26.39 21.43
C LYS A 217 -29.64 26.92 22.16
N ASN A 218 -30.47 26.02 22.65
CA ASN A 218 -31.73 26.34 23.32
C ASN A 218 -31.54 27.13 24.63
N PRO A 219 -30.73 26.69 25.61
CA PRO A 219 -30.50 27.45 26.83
C PRO A 219 -29.82 28.80 26.54
N LEU A 220 -28.97 28.88 25.53
CA LEU A 220 -28.31 30.12 25.13
C LEU A 220 -29.31 31.16 24.60
N ALA A 221 -30.24 30.72 23.75
CA ALA A 221 -31.33 31.56 23.26
C ALA A 221 -32.22 32.09 24.41
N SER A 222 -32.51 31.23 25.40
CA SER A 222 -33.24 31.63 26.61
C SER A 222 -32.48 32.66 27.45
N ILE A 223 -31.17 32.49 27.67
CA ILE A 223 -30.33 33.48 28.36
C ILE A 223 -30.36 34.81 27.62
N ARG A 224 -30.24 34.81 26.29
CA ARG A 224 -30.25 36.03 25.48
C ARG A 224 -31.59 36.75 25.56
N LEU A 225 -32.70 36.01 25.50
CA LEU A 225 -34.05 36.56 25.64
C LEU A 225 -34.26 37.18 27.03
N ALA A 226 -33.78 36.51 28.09
CA ALA A 226 -33.84 37.03 29.45
C ALA A 226 -33.04 38.33 29.60
N VAL A 227 -31.82 38.40 29.06
CA VAL A 227 -30.98 39.60 29.06
C VAL A 227 -31.61 40.74 28.26
N MET A 228 -32.17 40.46 27.08
CA MET A 228 -32.90 41.44 26.27
C MET A 228 -34.12 41.99 27.02
N ASN A 229 -34.91 41.12 27.64
CA ASN A 229 -36.09 41.54 28.42
C ASN A 229 -35.71 42.41 29.62
N MET A 230 -34.66 42.03 30.36
CA MET A 230 -34.15 42.81 31.48
C MET A 230 -33.61 44.18 31.05
N ARG A 231 -32.92 44.27 29.90
CA ARG A 231 -32.49 45.56 29.33
C ARG A 231 -33.67 46.43 28.90
N ARG A 232 -34.74 45.83 28.35
CA ARG A 232 -35.92 46.55 27.85
C ARG A 232 -36.83 47.08 28.98
N GLN A 233 -36.84 46.40 30.12
CA GLN A 233 -37.60 46.81 31.31
C GLN A 233 -36.85 47.80 32.23
N GLY A 234 -35.54 47.98 32.04
CA GLY A 234 -34.66 48.67 32.98
C GLY A 234 -34.36 50.12 32.65
N SER A 235 -35.33 51.03 32.80
CA SER A 235 -35.06 52.47 32.82
C SER A 235 -34.28 52.94 34.08
N ASP A 236 -34.16 52.10 35.12
CA ASP A 236 -33.52 52.44 36.42
C ASP A 236 -32.45 51.42 36.91
N LEU A 237 -31.90 50.55 36.04
CA LEU A 237 -30.89 49.58 36.48
C LEU A 237 -29.53 50.25 36.80
N PRO A 238 -28.89 49.95 37.95
CA PRO A 238 -27.55 50.41 38.27
C PRO A 238 -26.52 50.04 37.20
N ALA A 239 -25.52 50.91 36.96
CA ALA A 239 -24.49 50.73 35.94
C ALA A 239 -23.74 49.37 36.05
N ALA A 240 -23.57 48.84 37.27
CA ALA A 240 -22.98 47.53 37.51
C ALA A 240 -23.84 46.38 36.91
N GLN A 241 -25.17 46.44 37.04
CA GLN A 241 -26.08 45.44 36.47
C GLN A 241 -26.14 45.54 34.93
N LEU A 242 -26.11 46.74 34.37
CA LEU A 242 -25.99 46.94 32.92
C LEU A 242 -24.69 46.34 32.37
N ASN A 243 -23.58 46.49 33.09
CA ASN A 243 -22.30 45.86 32.75
C ASN A 243 -22.35 44.33 32.84
N HIS A 244 -23.03 43.77 33.84
CA HIS A 244 -23.23 42.31 33.93
C HIS A 244 -24.09 41.78 32.77
N LEU A 245 -25.18 42.46 32.44
CA LEU A 245 -26.04 42.12 31.29
C LEU A 245 -25.27 42.19 29.97
N ALA A 246 -24.44 43.23 29.78
CA ALA A 246 -23.57 43.34 28.62
C ALA A 246 -22.57 42.16 28.54
N ARG A 247 -21.93 41.79 29.66
CA ARG A 247 -21.02 40.63 29.70
C ARG A 247 -21.72 39.31 29.39
N ILE A 248 -22.93 39.09 29.89
CA ILE A 248 -23.72 37.88 29.57
C ILE A 248 -24.09 37.87 28.08
N GLN A 249 -24.51 39.01 27.52
CA GLN A 249 -24.82 39.11 26.10
C GLN A 249 -23.61 38.81 25.21
N THR A 250 -22.43 39.35 25.55
CA THR A 250 -21.18 39.06 24.84
C THR A 250 -20.77 37.60 24.96
N ALA A 251 -20.92 36.99 26.15
CA ALA A 251 -20.65 35.57 26.35
C ALA A 251 -21.60 34.68 25.52
N ALA A 252 -22.88 35.04 25.45
CA ALA A 252 -23.86 34.34 24.62
C ALA A 252 -23.53 34.47 23.12
N GLN A 253 -23.21 35.66 22.63
CA GLN A 253 -22.77 35.84 21.24
C GLN A 253 -21.52 35.02 20.92
N GLY A 254 -20.55 34.97 21.85
CA GLY A 254 -19.36 34.13 21.69
C GLY A 254 -19.70 32.63 21.60
N MET A 255 -20.69 32.16 22.36
CA MET A 255 -21.17 30.78 22.28
C MET A 255 -21.89 30.50 20.94
N ASP A 256 -22.71 31.42 20.42
CA ASP A 256 -23.33 31.30 19.09
C ASP A 256 -22.26 31.11 18.00
N THR A 257 -21.19 31.93 18.02
CA THR A 257 -20.08 31.80 17.08
C THR A 257 -19.39 30.43 17.16
N VAL A 258 -19.24 29.88 18.37
CA VAL A 258 -18.68 28.53 18.56
C VAL A 258 -19.62 27.47 18.00
N LEU A 259 -20.92 27.56 18.29
CA LEU A 259 -21.94 26.62 17.79
C LEU A 259 -21.98 26.60 16.26
N ASP A 260 -21.96 27.77 15.62
CA ASP A 260 -21.98 27.88 14.16
C ASP A 260 -20.71 27.31 13.53
N ARG A 261 -19.52 27.57 14.12
CA ARG A 261 -18.26 26.95 13.66
C ARG A 261 -18.29 25.43 13.76
N CYS A 262 -18.84 24.89 14.85
CA CYS A 262 -18.95 23.45 14.99
C CYS A 262 -19.92 22.84 13.96
N ARG A 263 -21.03 23.51 13.65
CA ARG A 263 -21.96 23.08 12.59
C ARG A 263 -21.32 23.10 11.21
N GLN A 264 -20.51 24.12 10.92
CA GLN A 264 -19.78 24.18 9.65
C GLN A 264 -18.81 23.00 9.52
N VAL A 265 -18.08 22.68 10.59
CA VAL A 265 -17.21 21.50 10.65
C VAL A 265 -18.01 20.20 10.46
N ASP A 266 -19.14 20.05 11.15
CA ASP A 266 -20.00 18.86 11.05
C ASP A 266 -20.56 18.66 9.63
N ARG A 267 -21.05 19.74 9.00
CA ARG A 267 -21.49 19.70 7.59
C ARG A 267 -20.36 19.33 6.64
N LEU A 268 -19.13 19.76 6.93
CA LEU A 268 -17.98 19.45 6.11
C LEU A 268 -17.57 17.98 6.24
N GLU A 269 -17.46 17.47 7.48
CA GLU A 269 -17.07 16.10 7.80
C GLU A 269 -18.13 15.07 7.36
N SER A 270 -19.42 15.40 7.47
CA SER A 270 -20.52 14.56 6.98
C SER A 270 -20.70 14.58 5.45
N GLY A 271 -19.96 15.43 4.74
CA GLY A 271 -20.10 15.62 3.29
C GLY A 271 -21.29 16.49 2.88
N ALA A 272 -22.10 16.99 3.82
CA ALA A 272 -23.29 17.81 3.57
C ALA A 272 -22.99 19.29 3.19
N TRP A 273 -21.72 19.70 3.18
CA TRP A 273 -21.31 20.96 2.54
C TRP A 273 -21.46 20.81 1.03
N THR A 274 -22.16 21.73 0.36
CA THR A 274 -22.36 21.70 -1.09
C THR A 274 -21.57 22.84 -1.71
N SER A 275 -20.53 22.52 -2.48
CA SER A 275 -19.70 23.53 -3.12
C SER A 275 -20.47 24.17 -4.28
N ASN A 276 -20.75 25.46 -4.21
CA ASN A 276 -21.46 26.18 -5.27
C ASN A 276 -20.55 27.24 -5.87
N HIS A 277 -19.95 26.92 -7.01
CA HIS A 277 -19.00 27.81 -7.65
C HIS A 277 -19.68 28.80 -8.57
N THR A 278 -19.34 30.07 -8.42
CA THR A 278 -19.82 31.16 -9.28
C THR A 278 -18.66 32.09 -9.62
N GLU A 279 -18.75 32.76 -10.75
CA GLU A 279 -17.86 33.88 -11.07
C GLU A 279 -18.09 35.03 -10.07
N ALA A 280 -17.06 35.44 -9.35
CA ALA A 280 -17.14 36.50 -8.37
C ALA A 280 -15.86 37.36 -8.35
N ASP A 281 -16.01 38.65 -8.05
CA ASP A 281 -14.87 39.55 -7.81
C ASP A 281 -14.37 39.37 -6.37
N LEU A 282 -13.18 38.79 -6.23
CA LEU A 282 -12.58 38.49 -4.94
C LEU A 282 -12.17 39.74 -4.16
N LEU A 283 -11.89 40.85 -4.86
CA LEU A 283 -11.64 42.13 -4.19
C LEU A 283 -12.90 42.61 -3.49
N GLU A 284 -14.05 42.54 -4.16
CA GLU A 284 -15.34 42.94 -3.59
C GLU A 284 -15.71 42.04 -2.41
N LEU A 285 -15.58 40.71 -2.57
CA LEU A 285 -15.83 39.76 -1.48
C LEU A 285 -14.91 39.99 -0.28
N ALA A 286 -13.63 40.25 -0.50
CA ALA A 286 -12.68 40.54 0.57
C ALA A 286 -13.03 41.85 1.28
N ALA A 287 -13.37 42.91 0.54
CA ALA A 287 -13.77 44.19 1.11
C ALA A 287 -15.06 44.07 1.93
N GLN A 288 -16.08 43.35 1.43
CA GLN A 288 -17.31 43.06 2.16
C GLN A 288 -17.02 42.27 3.45
N THR A 289 -16.15 41.26 3.37
CA THR A 289 -15.75 40.46 4.53
C THR A 289 -15.05 41.33 5.58
N VAL A 290 -14.12 42.19 5.17
CA VAL A 290 -13.42 43.13 6.07
C VAL A 290 -14.41 44.11 6.71
N ALA A 291 -15.33 44.69 5.93
CA ALA A 291 -16.30 45.67 6.41
C ALA A 291 -17.30 45.08 7.42
N ALA A 292 -17.58 43.77 7.34
CA ALA A 292 -18.44 43.07 8.29
C ALA A 292 -17.81 42.90 9.68
N HIS A 293 -16.49 43.07 9.82
CA HIS A 293 -15.80 42.95 11.10
C HIS A 293 -15.78 44.29 11.86
N PRO A 294 -16.11 44.31 13.17
CA PRO A 294 -16.10 45.55 13.97
C PRO A 294 -14.75 46.29 13.97
N GLU A 295 -13.65 45.53 13.91
CA GLU A 295 -12.29 46.05 13.85
C GLU A 295 -11.70 46.05 12.43
N GLY A 296 -12.54 45.96 11.39
CA GLY A 296 -12.14 45.89 9.98
C GLY A 296 -11.24 47.05 9.54
N ARG A 297 -11.32 48.22 10.19
CA ARG A 297 -10.45 49.39 9.97
C ARG A 297 -8.95 49.09 10.17
N ARG A 298 -8.60 48.03 10.90
CA ARG A 298 -7.21 47.60 11.13
C ARG A 298 -6.66 46.77 9.98
N VAL A 299 -7.50 46.33 9.05
CA VAL A 299 -7.13 45.48 7.92
C VAL A 299 -6.80 46.35 6.71
N ALA A 300 -5.52 46.35 6.33
CA ALA A 300 -5.04 46.96 5.10
C ALA A 300 -5.16 45.94 3.95
N LEU A 301 -6.21 46.10 3.12
CA LEU A 301 -6.46 45.28 1.95
C LEU A 301 -5.65 45.79 0.74
N ASN A 302 -4.79 44.95 0.19
CA ASN A 302 -4.05 45.20 -1.04
C ASN A 302 -4.38 44.12 -2.09
N ALA A 303 -4.95 44.53 -3.22
CA ALA A 303 -5.34 43.62 -4.29
C ALA A 303 -5.25 44.33 -5.66
N PRO A 304 -5.14 43.58 -6.77
CA PRO A 304 -5.33 44.11 -8.11
C PRO A 304 -6.69 44.82 -8.24
N PRO A 305 -6.81 45.83 -9.12
CA PRO A 305 -8.04 46.62 -9.27
C PRO A 305 -9.26 45.80 -9.72
N LYS A 306 -9.04 44.61 -10.28
CA LYS A 306 -10.07 43.63 -10.61
C LYS A 306 -9.47 42.22 -10.48
N LEU A 307 -10.10 41.36 -9.68
CA LEU A 307 -9.67 39.98 -9.48
C LEU A 307 -10.88 39.05 -9.49
N VAL A 308 -11.30 38.67 -10.69
CA VAL A 308 -12.46 37.79 -10.90
C VAL A 308 -12.01 36.34 -10.98
N ALA A 309 -12.70 35.46 -10.25
CA ALA A 309 -12.39 34.04 -10.19
C ALA A 309 -13.67 33.20 -10.06
N TRP A 310 -13.61 31.97 -10.57
CA TRP A 310 -14.67 30.98 -10.40
C TRP A 310 -14.44 30.22 -9.08
N VAL A 311 -15.16 30.61 -8.03
CA VAL A 311 -14.95 30.09 -6.66
C VAL A 311 -16.28 29.83 -5.95
N ASP A 312 -16.24 29.01 -4.91
CA ASP A 312 -17.32 29.00 -3.92
C ASP A 312 -17.23 30.24 -3.02
N VAL A 313 -18.20 31.15 -3.18
CA VAL A 313 -18.27 32.42 -2.46
C VAL A 313 -18.35 32.22 -0.95
N LEU A 314 -19.16 31.25 -0.50
CA LEU A 314 -19.34 30.96 0.93
C LEU A 314 -18.05 30.38 1.54
N CYS A 315 -17.38 29.49 0.80
CA CYS A 315 -16.08 28.94 1.18
C CYS A 315 -15.06 30.08 1.33
N PHE A 316 -14.92 30.94 0.32
CA PHE A 316 -13.96 32.05 0.33
C PHE A 316 -14.20 33.00 1.50
N GLN A 317 -15.44 33.45 1.71
CA GLN A 317 -15.80 34.33 2.83
C GLN A 317 -15.55 33.66 4.19
N THR A 318 -15.84 32.36 4.31
CA THR A 318 -15.63 31.60 5.56
C THR A 318 -14.13 31.46 5.87
N VAL A 319 -13.33 31.08 4.89
CA VAL A 319 -11.86 30.98 4.99
C VAL A 319 -11.28 32.33 5.40
N LEU A 320 -11.60 33.39 4.65
CA LEU A 320 -11.07 34.72 4.88
C LEU A 320 -11.50 35.30 6.23
N GLY A 321 -12.78 35.17 6.58
CA GLY A 321 -13.32 35.62 7.86
C GLY A 321 -12.62 34.93 9.05
N ASN A 322 -12.40 33.61 8.99
CA ASN A 322 -11.67 32.90 10.04
C ASN A 322 -10.21 33.35 10.15
N LEU A 323 -9.53 33.67 9.05
CA LEU A 323 -8.16 34.18 9.09
C LEU A 323 -8.09 35.60 9.65
N ILE A 324 -9.03 36.48 9.26
CA ILE A 324 -9.14 37.84 9.79
C ILE A 324 -9.46 37.82 11.29
N ASP A 325 -10.42 36.99 11.73
CA ASP A 325 -10.75 36.79 13.14
C ASP A 325 -9.52 36.37 13.97
N ASN A 326 -8.71 35.45 13.44
CA ASN A 326 -7.47 35.05 14.09
C ASN A 326 -6.45 36.19 14.12
N ALA A 327 -6.26 36.90 13.01
CA ALA A 327 -5.32 38.02 12.92
C ALA A 327 -5.70 39.16 13.89
N LEU A 328 -6.97 39.58 13.94
CA LEU A 328 -7.48 40.58 14.89
C LEU A 328 -7.40 40.08 16.33
N GLY A 329 -7.79 38.82 16.53
CA GLY A 329 -7.89 38.18 17.83
C GLY A 329 -6.55 37.78 18.44
N TYR A 330 -5.44 37.75 17.71
CA TYR A 330 -4.12 37.36 18.23
C TYR A 330 -3.01 38.38 18.01
N SER A 331 -3.31 39.52 17.39
CA SER A 331 -2.38 40.64 17.28
C SER A 331 -2.45 41.62 18.48
N PRO A 332 -1.42 42.44 18.70
CA PRO A 332 -1.48 43.57 19.63
C PRO A 332 -2.62 44.53 19.27
N ALA A 333 -3.15 45.24 20.28
CA ALA A 333 -4.16 46.27 20.04
C ALA A 333 -3.60 47.35 19.10
N GLU A 334 -4.43 47.85 18.19
CA GLU A 334 -4.08 48.88 17.20
C GLU A 334 -2.98 48.51 16.18
N SER A 335 -2.42 47.28 16.19
CA SER A 335 -1.50 46.87 15.13
C SER A 335 -2.26 46.58 13.83
N PRO A 336 -1.72 46.97 12.66
CA PRO A 336 -2.35 46.68 11.38
C PRO A 336 -2.30 45.18 11.04
N ILE A 337 -3.25 44.74 10.23
CA ILE A 337 -3.29 43.43 9.59
C ILE A 337 -3.16 43.66 8.10
N GLU A 338 -2.20 43.00 7.47
CA GLU A 338 -2.00 43.11 6.04
C GLU A 338 -2.74 41.94 5.36
N LEU A 339 -3.68 42.25 4.47
CA LEU A 339 -4.40 41.29 3.66
C LEU A 339 -4.02 41.53 2.20
N GLN A 340 -3.40 40.54 1.55
CA GLN A 340 -3.01 40.65 0.14
C GLN A 340 -3.69 39.58 -0.70
N LEU A 341 -4.24 39.97 -1.86
CA LEU A 341 -4.79 39.06 -2.86
C LEU A 341 -3.96 39.19 -4.15
N GLN A 342 -3.59 38.07 -4.76
CA GLN A 342 -2.80 38.04 -5.99
C GLN A 342 -3.31 36.93 -6.93
N ALA A 343 -3.34 37.21 -8.23
CA ALA A 343 -3.50 36.17 -9.24
C ALA A 343 -2.19 35.39 -9.38
N LEU A 344 -2.30 34.07 -9.50
CA LEU A 344 -1.20 33.16 -9.72
C LEU A 344 -1.40 32.47 -11.08
N SER A 345 -0.42 32.55 -11.95
CA SER A 345 -0.36 31.72 -13.16
C SER A 345 0.44 30.47 -12.82
N LEU A 346 -0.20 29.29 -12.90
CA LEU A 346 0.50 28.02 -12.71
C LEU A 346 1.21 27.63 -14.02
N PRO A 347 2.53 27.33 -14.00
CA PRO A 347 3.30 27.02 -15.21
C PRO A 347 2.77 25.84 -16.03
N ASP A 348 2.15 24.85 -15.37
CA ASP A 348 1.79 23.55 -15.96
C ASP A 348 0.28 23.23 -15.94
N GLN A 349 -0.57 24.18 -15.55
CA GLN A 349 -2.03 24.01 -15.60
C GLN A 349 -2.69 25.22 -16.27
N PRO A 350 -3.49 25.04 -17.34
CA PRO A 350 -4.30 26.10 -17.88
C PRO A 350 -5.43 26.42 -16.88
N GLY A 351 -5.13 27.29 -15.93
CA GLY A 351 -6.04 27.76 -14.89
C GLY A 351 -5.36 28.86 -14.07
N ALA A 352 -6.07 29.96 -13.81
CA ALA A 352 -5.64 30.94 -12.83
C ALA A 352 -5.82 30.33 -11.44
N ALA A 353 -4.88 30.50 -10.52
CA ALA A 353 -5.12 30.29 -9.10
C ALA A 353 -5.10 31.65 -8.42
N VAL A 354 -5.71 31.77 -7.25
CA VAL A 354 -5.62 32.98 -6.43
C VAL A 354 -4.84 32.65 -5.18
N ARG A 355 -3.84 33.48 -4.88
CA ARG A 355 -3.11 33.47 -3.62
C ARG A 355 -3.64 34.58 -2.74
N VAL A 356 -3.94 34.24 -1.48
CA VAL A 356 -4.35 35.20 -0.46
C VAL A 356 -3.42 35.04 0.74
N SER A 357 -2.89 36.15 1.24
CA SER A 357 -2.06 36.17 2.44
C SER A 357 -2.63 37.10 3.50
N VAL A 358 -2.58 36.65 4.75
CA VAL A 358 -2.96 37.42 5.94
C VAL A 358 -1.75 37.46 6.86
N CYS A 359 -1.26 38.67 7.13
CA CYS A 359 -0.10 38.91 7.98
C CYS A 359 -0.48 39.78 9.19
N ASN A 360 0.00 39.40 10.37
CA ASN A 360 -0.18 40.17 11.60
C ASN A 360 1.01 40.04 12.55
N ALA A 361 1.21 41.05 13.40
CA ALA A 361 2.21 40.96 14.47
C ALA A 361 1.78 39.95 15.56
N VAL A 362 2.75 39.25 16.14
CA VAL A 362 2.53 38.33 17.25
C VAL A 362 2.06 39.09 18.50
N GLY A 363 0.88 38.74 19.03
CA GLY A 363 0.40 39.29 20.29
C GLY A 363 0.87 38.49 21.51
N LYS A 364 0.25 38.79 22.66
CA LYS A 364 0.58 38.17 23.96
C LYS A 364 0.31 36.66 24.04
N ALA A 365 -0.38 36.09 23.05
CA ALA A 365 -0.65 34.65 22.98
C ALA A 365 0.56 33.82 22.54
N GLY A 366 1.61 34.47 22.02
CA GLY A 366 2.80 33.79 21.50
C GLY A 366 2.61 33.20 20.10
N LEU A 367 3.60 32.43 19.66
CA LEU A 367 3.58 31.72 18.39
C LEU A 367 2.84 30.37 18.53
N PRO A 368 1.89 30.05 17.64
CA PRO A 368 1.30 28.72 17.60
C PRO A 368 2.30 27.68 17.06
N ASP A 369 2.12 26.43 17.46
CA ASP A 369 2.88 25.28 16.95
C ASP A 369 2.49 24.99 15.49
N ALA A 370 3.45 25.06 14.58
CA ALA A 370 3.23 24.88 13.15
C ALA A 370 2.63 23.52 12.79
N ASP A 371 2.97 22.46 13.53
CA ASP A 371 2.48 21.10 13.25
C ASP A 371 1.02 20.90 13.72
N ARG A 372 0.57 21.74 14.65
CA ARG A 372 -0.72 21.58 15.34
C ARG A 372 -1.69 22.71 15.06
N VAL A 373 -1.26 23.83 14.48
CA VAL A 373 -2.07 25.05 14.27
C VAL A 373 -3.36 24.81 13.49
N PHE A 374 -3.39 23.79 12.62
CA PHE A 374 -4.58 23.37 11.86
C PHE A 374 -5.31 22.15 12.43
N SER A 375 -4.93 21.65 13.62
CA SER A 375 -5.59 20.52 14.27
C SER A 375 -6.89 20.93 14.96
N LYS A 376 -7.86 20.01 15.00
CA LYS A 376 -9.15 20.21 15.68
C LYS A 376 -8.92 20.50 17.17
N TYR A 377 -9.56 21.56 17.68
CA TYR A 377 -9.49 22.03 19.07
C TYR A 377 -8.13 22.52 19.55
N TYR A 378 -7.15 22.68 18.64
CA TYR A 378 -5.85 23.19 19.05
C TYR A 378 -5.93 24.66 19.45
N ARG A 379 -5.26 25.00 20.56
CA ARG A 379 -5.09 26.37 21.06
C ARG A 379 -3.70 26.49 21.70
N ALA A 380 -2.96 27.54 21.37
CA ALA A 380 -1.70 27.85 22.04
C ALA A 380 -1.92 28.15 23.54
N GLU A 381 -0.97 27.84 24.40
CA GLU A 381 -1.11 28.04 25.87
C GLU A 381 -1.47 29.49 26.22
N GLY A 382 -0.81 30.46 25.59
CA GLY A 382 -1.09 31.90 25.77
C GLY A 382 -2.45 32.36 25.22
N ALA A 383 -3.11 31.55 24.38
CA ALA A 383 -4.42 31.87 23.80
C ALA A 383 -5.60 31.56 24.74
N HIS A 384 -5.41 30.76 25.79
CA HIS A 384 -6.49 30.25 26.64
C HIS A 384 -7.28 31.34 27.39
N ARG A 385 -6.71 32.53 27.55
CA ARG A 385 -7.35 33.69 28.20
C ARG A 385 -8.39 34.41 27.32
N ARG A 386 -8.45 34.11 26.01
CA ARG A 386 -9.50 34.59 25.10
C ARG A 386 -10.56 33.50 24.88
N THR A 387 -11.77 33.86 24.50
CA THR A 387 -12.80 32.90 24.08
C THR A 387 -12.52 32.41 22.66
N GLY A 388 -12.48 31.09 22.45
CA GLY A 388 -12.25 30.50 21.12
C GLY A 388 -12.30 28.97 21.15
N SER A 389 -12.84 28.36 20.09
CA SER A 389 -13.10 26.90 20.01
C SER A 389 -11.92 26.06 19.52
N GLY A 390 -10.90 26.68 18.91
CA GLY A 390 -9.82 25.94 18.23
C GLY A 390 -10.28 25.23 16.94
N LEU A 391 -11.43 25.61 16.37
CA LEU A 391 -11.97 25.00 15.16
C LEU A 391 -11.78 25.83 13.89
N GLY A 392 -11.53 27.14 14.01
CA GLY A 392 -11.50 28.04 12.85
C GLY A 392 -10.44 27.67 11.81
N LEU A 393 -9.18 27.47 12.24
CA LEU A 393 -8.08 27.11 11.32
C LEU A 393 -8.20 25.68 10.78
N TYR A 394 -8.77 24.76 11.56
CA TYR A 394 -9.12 23.42 11.08
C TYR A 394 -10.17 23.49 9.96
N LEU A 395 -11.22 24.31 10.14
CA LEU A 395 -12.25 24.55 9.13
C LEU A 395 -11.65 25.17 7.87
N VAL A 396 -10.78 26.18 8.02
CA VAL A 396 -10.05 26.79 6.89
C VAL A 396 -9.29 25.74 6.08
N LYS A 397 -8.46 24.94 6.74
CA LYS A 397 -7.68 23.88 6.07
C LYS A 397 -8.59 22.89 5.34
N SER A 398 -9.62 22.41 6.02
CA SER A 398 -10.52 21.37 5.49
C SER A 398 -11.37 21.88 4.30
N LEU A 399 -11.80 23.14 4.34
CA LEU A 399 -12.51 23.79 3.23
C LEU A 399 -11.59 23.96 2.01
N LEU A 400 -10.36 24.44 2.23
CA LEU A 400 -9.41 24.62 1.14
C LEU A 400 -9.02 23.29 0.49
N GLU A 401 -8.71 22.26 1.28
CA GLU A 401 -8.41 20.91 0.77
C GLU A 401 -9.55 20.34 -0.09
N ARG A 402 -10.80 20.58 0.33
CA ARG A 402 -11.99 20.18 -0.43
C ARG A 402 -12.11 20.90 -1.78
N GLU A 403 -11.77 22.18 -1.83
CA GLU A 403 -11.76 22.97 -3.06
C GLU A 403 -10.49 22.75 -3.92
N GLY A 404 -9.60 21.84 -3.51
CA GLY A 404 -8.33 21.58 -4.20
C GLY A 404 -7.25 22.65 -3.96
N GLY A 405 -7.47 23.52 -2.99
CA GLY A 405 -6.53 24.52 -2.51
C GLY A 405 -5.61 24.02 -1.40
N SER A 406 -4.80 24.93 -0.86
CA SER A 406 -3.89 24.64 0.25
C SER A 406 -3.72 25.86 1.14
N ILE A 407 -3.32 25.65 2.40
CA ILE A 407 -2.94 26.72 3.34
C ILE A 407 -1.61 26.40 3.99
N SER A 408 -0.80 27.43 4.21
CA SER A 408 0.46 27.37 4.92
C SER A 408 0.49 28.40 6.05
N TYR A 409 1.27 28.09 7.08
CA TYR A 409 1.58 28.96 8.18
C TYR A 409 3.10 29.11 8.27
N ARG A 410 3.58 30.35 8.37
CA ARG A 410 4.98 30.66 8.66
C ARG A 410 5.06 31.83 9.62
N HIS A 411 6.15 31.93 10.36
CA HIS A 411 6.45 33.11 11.18
C HIS A 411 7.84 33.65 10.82
N GLU A 412 7.97 34.97 10.81
CA GLU A 412 9.20 35.65 10.46
C GLU A 412 9.74 36.41 11.68
N PRO A 413 10.92 36.04 12.21
CA PRO A 413 11.57 36.81 13.27
C PRO A 413 12.04 38.16 12.72
N ARG A 414 11.68 39.25 13.39
CA ARG A 414 12.21 40.59 13.09
C ARG A 414 13.23 41.01 14.15
N SER A 415 14.42 41.40 13.71
CA SER A 415 15.42 42.00 14.60
C SER A 415 14.91 43.35 15.12
N GLY A 416 14.78 43.49 16.45
CA GLY A 416 14.32 44.74 17.08
C GLY A 416 12.82 45.07 16.88
N SER A 417 11.99 44.15 16.38
CA SER A 417 10.53 44.34 16.30
C SER A 417 9.78 43.06 16.64
N THR A 418 8.48 43.17 16.89
CA THR A 418 7.61 42.01 17.11
C THR A 418 7.63 41.08 15.88
N PRO A 419 7.77 39.74 16.06
CA PRO A 419 7.70 38.80 14.96
C PRO A 419 6.35 38.88 14.23
N LEU A 420 6.35 38.49 12.96
CA LEU A 420 5.14 38.44 12.13
C LEU A 420 4.66 37.00 11.94
N ILE A 421 3.35 36.81 11.94
CA ILE A 421 2.67 35.58 11.54
C ILE A 421 2.12 35.79 10.14
N HIS A 422 2.36 34.82 9.25
CA HIS A 422 1.84 34.78 7.91
C HIS A 422 1.03 33.50 7.70
N PHE A 423 -0.25 33.68 7.38
CA PHE A 423 -1.07 32.63 6.78
C PHE A 423 -1.20 32.91 5.29
N GLU A 424 -0.92 31.92 4.46
CA GLU A 424 -1.06 32.04 3.01
C GLU A 424 -1.83 30.84 2.48
N PHE A 425 -2.90 31.09 1.74
CA PHE A 425 -3.65 30.05 1.05
C PHE A 425 -3.75 30.29 -0.44
N SER A 426 -3.90 29.20 -1.19
CA SER A 426 -4.11 29.18 -2.62
C SER A 426 -5.42 28.48 -2.96
N LEU A 427 -6.22 29.06 -3.86
CA LEU A 427 -7.40 28.44 -4.41
C LEU A 427 -7.23 28.29 -5.93
N PRO A 428 -7.41 27.08 -6.50
CA PRO A 428 -7.49 26.93 -7.94
C PRO A 428 -8.79 27.57 -8.45
N CYS A 429 -8.72 28.45 -9.45
CA CYS A 429 -9.91 28.91 -10.16
C CYS A 429 -10.24 27.87 -11.24
N ARG A 430 -11.47 27.35 -11.22
CA ARG A 430 -11.93 26.31 -12.16
C ARG A 430 -12.46 26.88 -13.46
#